data_AF-A0A5C6N8Q0-F1
#
_entry.id   AF-A0A5C6N8Q0-F1
#
_cell.length_a   1.000
_cell.length_b   1.000
_cell.length_c   1.000
_cell.angle_alpha   90.00
_cell.angle_beta   90.00
_cell.angle_gamma   90.00
#
_symmetry.space_group_name_H-M   'P 1'
#
loop_
_entity.id
_entity.type
_entity.pdbx_description
1 polymer ?
#
loop_
_entity_poly.entity_id
_entity_poly.type
_entity_poly.pdbx_seq_one_letter_code
_entity_poly.pdbx_strand_id
1 'polypeptide(L)'
;TPDTYSTEKKGKKSKVYLFLSLSGLDILEYKTKFLLYSCPLSTVSFCAVLPTFPEVFGFVARHPAANTYHCYMFQSKKFNKVLQKENAELKKKLTGQTN
;
A
#
# COMPACT_ATOMS: atom_id res chain seq x y z
N THR A 1 -7.03 1.40 -24.92
CA THR A 1 -5.60 1.05 -24.89
C THR A 1 -5.40 0.08 -23.74
N PRO A 2 -4.64 -1.02 -23.87
CA PRO A 2 -4.45 -1.95 -22.75
C PRO A 2 -3.63 -1.24 -21.67
N ASP A 3 -4.23 -0.96 -20.51
CA ASP A 3 -3.53 -0.37 -19.37
C ASP A 3 -2.47 -1.34 -18.87
N THR A 4 -1.24 -1.08 -19.32
CA THR A 4 -0.04 -1.76 -18.87
C THR A 4 0.30 -1.13 -17.52
N TYR A 5 -0.32 -1.63 -16.44
CA TYR A 5 -0.01 -1.22 -15.08
C TYR A 5 1.46 -1.54 -14.78
N SER A 6 2.30 -0.52 -14.97
CA SER A 6 3.68 -0.40 -14.48
C SER A 6 4.58 -1.62 -14.73
N THR A 7 5.26 -1.61 -15.86
CA THR A 7 6.48 -2.41 -16.10
C THR A 7 7.65 -1.87 -15.27
N GLU A 8 7.69 -2.12 -13.96
CA GLU A 8 8.94 -2.08 -13.19
C GLU A 8 9.06 -3.34 -12.32
N LYS A 9 9.85 -4.29 -12.85
CA LYS A 9 10.22 -5.60 -12.32
C LYS A 9 9.03 -6.56 -12.12
N LYS A 10 9.00 -7.62 -12.95
CA LYS A 10 8.39 -8.93 -12.62
C LYS A 10 9.11 -9.52 -11.39
N GLY A 11 8.98 -8.87 -10.24
CA GLY A 11 9.45 -9.37 -8.95
C GLY A 11 8.62 -10.58 -8.60
N LYS A 12 9.27 -11.61 -8.05
CA LYS A 12 8.60 -12.77 -7.46
C LYS A 12 7.53 -12.24 -6.50
N LYS A 13 6.26 -12.64 -6.68
CA LYS A 13 5.18 -12.28 -5.74
C LYS A 13 5.57 -12.81 -4.36
N SER A 14 6.08 -11.94 -3.49
CA SER A 14 6.48 -12.28 -2.14
C SER A 14 5.30 -12.08 -1.20
N LYS A 15 5.05 -13.07 -0.34
CA LYS A 15 4.08 -12.91 0.74
C LYS A 15 4.68 -11.93 1.75
N VAL A 16 3.87 -11.01 2.25
CA VAL A 16 4.25 -9.99 3.21
C VAL A 16 3.18 -9.86 4.29
N TYR A 17 3.54 -9.20 5.39
CA TYR A 17 2.58 -8.57 6.28
C TYR A 17 2.53 -7.08 5.98
N LEU A 18 1.33 -6.54 5.94
CA LEU A 18 1.08 -5.11 5.87
C LEU A 18 0.45 -4.69 7.19
N PHE A 19 1.11 -3.79 7.91
CA PHE A 19 0.59 -3.21 9.14
C PHE A 19 0.20 -1.76 8.88
N LEU A 20 -1.00 -1.40 9.30
CA LEU A 20 -1.50 -0.03 9.27
C LEU A 20 -1.58 0.47 10.71
N SER A 21 -0.94 1.60 10.99
CA SER A 21 -0.94 2.22 12.31
C SER A 21 -1.47 3.66 12.23
N LEU A 22 -1.35 4.41 13.33
CA LEU A 22 -1.57 5.86 13.31
C LEU A 22 -0.39 6.61 12.70
N SER A 23 0.82 6.06 12.78
CA SER A 23 2.05 6.71 12.29
C SER A 23 2.33 6.45 10.82
N GLY A 24 1.85 5.35 10.24
CA GLY A 24 2.12 5.01 8.85
C GLY A 24 1.75 3.58 8.47
N LEU A 25 2.40 3.09 7.41
CA LEU A 25 2.31 1.72 6.93
C LEU A 25 3.67 1.03 6.99
N ASP A 26 3.68 -0.18 7.54
CA ASP A 26 4.88 -1.03 7.59
C ASP A 26 4.67 -2.30 6.77
N ILE A 27 5.67 -2.64 5.96
CA ILE A 27 5.69 -3.83 5.11
C ILE A 27 6.78 -4.76 5.63
N LEU A 28 6.39 -5.93 6.12
CA LEU A 28 7.30 -6.91 6.71
C LEU A 28 7.35 -8.18 5.85
N GLU A 29 8.53 -8.79 5.77
CA GLU A 29 8.71 -10.10 5.13
C GLU A 29 7.91 -11.18 5.89
N TYR A 30 7.29 -12.11 5.16
CA TYR A 30 6.34 -13.05 5.77
C TYR A 30 6.96 -14.06 6.75
N LYS A 31 8.15 -14.58 6.47
CA LYS A 31 8.80 -15.62 7.29
C LYS A 31 9.51 -15.02 8.51
N THR A 32 10.45 -14.11 8.28
CA THR A 32 11.34 -13.52 9.28
C THR A 32 10.73 -12.33 10.01
N LYS A 33 9.65 -11.75 9.47
CA LYS A 33 9.06 -10.50 9.96
C LYS A 33 10.01 -9.31 9.88
N PHE A 34 11.07 -9.42 9.07
CA PHE A 34 11.98 -8.30 8.87
C PHE A 34 11.25 -7.14 8.20
N LEU A 35 11.44 -5.92 8.71
CA LEU A 35 10.88 -4.71 8.15
C LEU A 35 11.53 -4.41 6.79
N LEU A 36 10.76 -4.53 5.72
CA LEU A 36 11.24 -4.25 4.36
C LEU A 36 11.12 -2.76 4.03
N TYR A 37 9.97 -2.19 4.36
CA TYR A 37 9.67 -0.79 4.09
C TYR A 37 8.80 -0.22 5.20
N SER A 38 9.01 1.05 5.53
CA SER A 38 8.14 1.84 6.39
C SER A 38 7.79 3.15 5.66
N CYS A 39 6.51 3.47 5.59
CA CYS A 39 5.98 4.65 4.93
C CYS A 39 5.23 5.48 5.97
N PRO A 40 5.84 6.57 6.50
CA PRO A 40 5.13 7.50 7.38
C PRO A 40 3.87 8.01 6.69
N LEU A 41 2.79 8.21 7.45
CA LEU A 41 1.51 8.61 6.86
C LEU A 41 1.62 9.92 6.08
N SER A 42 2.47 10.84 6.52
CA SER A 42 2.76 12.12 5.86
C SER A 42 3.38 11.99 4.46
N THR A 43 3.96 10.84 4.12
CA THR A 43 4.51 10.59 2.78
C THR A 43 3.52 9.91 1.86
N VAL A 44 2.40 9.39 2.39
CA VAL A 44 1.37 8.69 1.63
C VAL A 44 0.45 9.72 0.99
N SER A 45 0.36 9.70 -0.34
CA SER A 45 -0.46 10.66 -1.10
C SER A 45 -1.79 10.07 -1.55
N PHE A 46 -1.88 8.75 -1.67
CA PHE A 46 -3.09 8.09 -2.17
C PHE A 46 -3.20 6.65 -1.69
N CYS A 47 -4.43 6.14 -1.54
CA CYS A 47 -4.70 4.72 -1.35
C CYS A 47 -6.03 4.30 -2.00
N ALA A 48 -6.08 3.07 -2.49
CA ALA A 48 -7.27 2.51 -3.10
C ALA A 48 -7.34 0.99 -3.00
N VAL A 49 -8.58 0.49 -2.97
CA VAL A 49 -8.93 -0.87 -3.39
C VAL A 49 -9.42 -0.77 -4.82
N LEU A 50 -8.96 -1.67 -5.70
CA LEU A 50 -9.34 -1.66 -7.10
C LEU A 50 -10.81 -2.13 -7.25
N PRO A 51 -11.73 -1.33 -7.81
CA PRO A 51 -13.16 -1.69 -7.84
C PRO A 51 -13.45 -2.98 -8.63
N THR A 52 -12.72 -3.23 -9.71
CA THR A 52 -12.85 -4.43 -10.55
C THR A 52 -12.24 -5.67 -9.90
N PHE A 53 -11.25 -5.50 -9.03
CA PHE A 53 -10.54 -6.57 -8.33
C PHE A 53 -10.41 -6.20 -6.85
N PRO A 54 -11.47 -6.38 -6.05
CA PRO A 54 -11.52 -5.91 -4.68
C PRO A 54 -10.52 -6.64 -3.75
N GLU A 55 -9.93 -7.75 -4.19
CA GLU A 55 -8.78 -8.38 -3.54
C GLU A 55 -7.46 -7.59 -3.69
N VAL A 56 -7.42 -6.57 -4.55
CA VAL A 56 -6.26 -5.74 -4.82
C VAL A 56 -6.38 -4.42 -4.07
N PHE A 57 -5.39 -4.16 -3.21
CA PHE A 57 -5.23 -2.90 -2.49
C PHE A 57 -3.87 -2.30 -2.84
N GLY A 58 -3.79 -0.98 -2.92
CA GLY A 58 -2.52 -0.30 -3.08
C GLY A 58 -2.52 1.11 -2.50
N PHE A 59 -1.31 1.64 -2.32
CA PHE A 59 -1.09 3.00 -1.88
C PHE A 59 0.14 3.60 -2.57
N VAL A 60 0.19 4.93 -2.61
CA VAL A 60 1.29 5.70 -3.17
C VAL A 60 1.97 6.46 -2.05
N ALA A 61 3.30 6.36 -1.96
CA ALA A 61 4.10 7.08 -0.98
C ALA A 61 5.36 7.69 -1.62
N ARG A 62 5.77 8.87 -1.14
CA ARG A 62 7.01 9.51 -1.54
C ARG A 62 8.21 8.72 -1.00
N HIS A 63 9.18 8.43 -1.86
CA HIS A 63 10.42 7.77 -1.43
C HIS A 63 11.25 8.72 -0.55
N PRO A 64 11.81 8.27 0.59
CA PRO A 64 12.51 9.16 1.52
C PRO A 64 13.80 9.74 0.95
N ALA A 65 14.52 8.98 0.11
CA ALA A 65 15.81 9.39 -0.44
C ALA A 65 15.76 9.81 -1.92
N ALA A 66 14.57 9.89 -2.52
CA ALA A 66 14.41 10.25 -3.92
C ALA A 66 13.20 11.17 -4.11
N ASN A 67 13.27 12.09 -5.07
CA ASN A 67 12.14 12.94 -5.41
C ASN A 67 11.13 12.21 -6.32
N THR A 68 10.76 10.99 -5.92
CA THR A 68 9.90 10.09 -6.67
C THR A 68 8.83 9.50 -5.74
N TYR A 69 7.73 9.04 -6.33
CA TYR A 69 6.68 8.33 -5.63
C TYR A 69 6.70 6.86 -6.05
N HIS A 70 6.48 5.96 -5.09
CA HIS A 70 6.31 4.54 -5.36
C HIS A 70 4.87 4.13 -5.14
N CYS A 71 4.35 3.33 -6.07
CA CYS A 71 3.07 2.66 -5.93
C CYS A 71 3.29 1.25 -5.39
N TYR A 72 2.73 0.96 -4.22
CA TYR A 72 2.77 -0.35 -3.58
C TYR A 72 1.45 -1.06 -3.84
N MET A 73 1.49 -2.25 -4.44
CA MET A 73 0.31 -3.06 -4.75
C MET A 73 0.36 -4.41 -4.03
N PHE A 74 -0.76 -4.78 -3.41
CA PHE A 74 -0.96 -6.02 -2.67
C PHE A 74 -2.21 -6.72 -3.16
N GLN A 75 -2.18 -8.05 -3.13
CA GLN A 75 -3.32 -8.89 -3.50
C GLN A 75 -3.61 -9.90 -2.38
N SER A 76 -4.86 -9.98 -1.93
CA SER A 76 -5.29 -10.97 -0.94
C SER A 76 -6.71 -11.48 -1.19
N LYS A 77 -6.81 -12.78 -1.52
CA LYS A 77 -8.11 -13.46 -1.67
C LYS A 77 -8.87 -13.63 -0.34
N LYS A 78 -8.16 -13.70 0.79
CA LYS A 78 -8.76 -13.98 2.11
C LYS A 78 -9.17 -12.73 2.87
N PHE A 79 -8.53 -11.60 2.59
CA PHE A 79 -8.67 -10.38 3.39
C PHE A 79 -9.38 -9.23 2.67
N ASN A 80 -10.11 -9.49 1.58
CA ASN A 80 -10.79 -8.44 0.80
C ASN A 80 -11.64 -7.50 1.68
N LYS A 81 -12.55 -8.04 2.52
CA LYS A 81 -13.37 -7.21 3.42
C LYS A 81 -12.53 -6.35 4.39
N VAL A 82 -11.41 -6.91 4.87
CA VAL A 82 -10.48 -6.18 5.75
C VAL A 82 -9.78 -5.08 4.95
N LEU A 83 -9.28 -5.36 3.74
CA LEU A 83 -8.65 -4.37 2.88
C LEU A 83 -9.58 -3.18 2.57
N GLN A 84 -10.86 -3.43 2.33
CA GLN A 84 -11.84 -2.36 2.12
C GLN A 84 -11.99 -1.47 3.36
N LYS A 85 -12.09 -2.09 4.55
CA LYS A 85 -12.17 -1.36 5.82
C LYS A 85 -10.91 -0.53 6.07
N GLU A 86 -9.74 -1.15 5.95
CA GLU A 86 -8.45 -0.49 6.17
C GLU A 86 -8.22 0.65 5.16
N ASN A 87 -8.62 0.46 3.90
CA ASN A 87 -8.59 1.51 2.89
C ASN A 87 -9.50 2.69 3.24
N ALA A 88 -10.71 2.45 3.77
CA ALA A 88 -11.59 3.53 4.21
C ALA A 88 -11.01 4.31 5.41
N GLU A 89 -10.41 3.61 6.38
CA GLU A 89 -9.74 4.24 7.52
C GLU A 89 -8.51 5.04 7.09
N LEU A 90 -7.70 4.50 6.18
CA LEU A 90 -6.55 5.21 5.65
C LEU A 90 -6.97 6.48 4.91
N LYS A 91 -8.05 6.44 4.12
CA LYS A 91 -8.60 7.64 3.45
C LYS A 91 -9.01 8.72 4.44
N LYS A 92 -9.71 8.37 5.53
CA LYS A 92 -10.09 9.33 6.58
C LYS A 92 -8.87 9.99 7.21
N LYS A 93 -7.83 9.19 7.49
CA LYS A 93 -6.57 9.68 8.06
C LYS A 93 -5.86 10.64 7.09
N LEU A 94 -5.81 10.31 5.81
CA LEU A 94 -5.20 11.16 4.77
C LEU A 94 -5.94 12.50 4.62
N THR A 95 -7.27 12.51 4.65
CA THR A 95 -8.05 13.76 4.59
C THR A 95 -7.89 14.62 5.84
N GLY A 96 -7.65 13.99 6.99
CA GLY A 96 -7.38 14.66 8.27
C GLY A 96 -5.98 15.26 8.39
N GLN A 97 -5.08 15.00 7.44
CA GLN A 97 -3.74 15.59 7.40
C GLN A 97 -3.68 16.96 6.70
N THR A 98 -4.83 17.49 6.27
CA THR A 98 -4.90 18.83 5.68
C THR A 98 -4.71 19.88 6.78
N ASN A 99 -3.50 20.45 6.87
CA ASN A 99 -3.24 21.68 7.62
C ASN A 99 -3.73 22.90 6.84
#